data_AF-A0A3N2K5V0-F1
#
_entry.id   AF-A0A3N2K5V0-F1
#
_cell.length_a   1.000
_cell.length_b   1.000
_cell.length_c   1.000
_cell.angle_alpha   90.00
_cell.angle_beta   90.00
_cell.angle_gamma   90.00
#
_symmetry.space_group_name_H-M   'P 1'
#
loop_
_entity.id
_entity.type
_entity.pdbx_description
1 polymer ?
#
loop_
_entity_poly.entity_id
_entity_poly.type
_entity_poly.pdbx_seq_one_letter_code
_entity_poly.pdbx_strand_id
1 'polypeptide(L)' 'MKTTNFKDSVKVNQILPIMQEHFGQSMNLARIKLMALLLHALCVVQTVSLHKLADAMPTAVDKDSNLRRLQRFFAK' A
#
# COMPACT_ATOMS: atom_id res chain seq x y z
N MET A 1 -6.21 15.98 -7.84
CA MET A 1 -5.86 14.56 -7.85
C MET A 1 -4.34 14.49 -7.93
N LYS A 2 -3.64 14.05 -6.88
CA LYS A 2 -2.16 13.96 -6.92
C LYS A 2 -1.82 12.73 -7.76
N THR A 3 -1.26 12.95 -8.95
CA THR A 3 -0.80 11.91 -9.86
C THR A 3 0.33 11.13 -9.19
N THR A 4 0.11 9.85 -8.91
CA THR A 4 1.15 8.92 -8.43
C THR A 4 2.28 8.90 -9.46
N ASN A 5 3.45 9.40 -9.09
CA ASN A 5 4.59 9.52 -10.00
C ASN A 5 5.34 8.18 -10.07
N PHE A 6 6.03 7.92 -11.18
CA PHE A 6 6.91 6.75 -11.31
C PHE A 6 7.97 6.65 -10.17
N LYS A 7 8.36 7.78 -9.58
CA LYS A 7 9.25 7.81 -8.41
C LYS A 7 8.63 7.17 -7.15
N ASP A 8 7.31 7.13 -7.05
CA ASP A 8 6.60 6.62 -5.89
C ASP A 8 6.56 5.08 -5.88
N SER A 9 6.44 4.44 -7.05
CA SER A 9 6.55 2.99 -7.18
C SER A 9 7.96 2.48 -6.87
N VAL A 10 9.00 3.28 -7.19
CA VAL A 10 10.40 2.97 -6.85
C VAL A 10 10.61 2.85 -5.34
N LYS A 11 10.02 3.76 -4.55
CA LYS A 11 10.13 3.73 -3.08
C LYS A 11 9.46 2.49 -2.48
N VAL A 12 8.29 2.12 -2.99
CA VAL A 12 7.60 0.88 -2.55
C VAL A 12 8.44 -0.35 -2.85
N ASN A 13 9.09 -0.39 -4.02
CA ASN A 13 9.97 -1.50 -4.40
C ASN A 13 11.23 -1.61 -3.53
N GLN A 14 11.71 -0.50 -2.96
CA GLN A 14 12.82 -0.51 -1.99
C GLN A 14 12.39 -1.00 -0.60
N ILE A 15 11.15 -0.69 -0.19
CA ILE A 15 10.62 -1.05 1.13
C ILE A 15 10.19 -2.53 1.16
N LEU A 16 9.66 -3.05 0.05
CA LEU A 16 9.17 -4.42 -0.05
C LEU A 16 10.18 -5.49 0.43
N PRO A 17 11.46 -5.52 -0.01
CA PRO A 17 12.41 -6.53 0.45
C PRO A 17 12.67 -6.46 1.96
N ILE A 18 12.71 -5.25 2.55
CA ILE A 18 12.91 -5.05 3.99
C ILE A 18 11.71 -5.62 4.77
N MET A 19 10.48 -5.35 4.30
CA MET A 19 9.28 -5.90 4.93
C MET A 19 9.18 -7.43 4.73
N GLN A 20 9.67 -7.94 3.60
CA GLN A 20 9.70 -9.38 3.35
C GLN A 20 10.70 -10.11 4.23
N GLU A 21 11.86 -9.53 4.50
CA GLU A 21 12.83 -10.05 5.47
C GLU A 21 12.23 -10.15 6.88
N HIS A 22 11.50 -9.11 7.31
CA HIS A 22 10.95 -9.06 8.66
C HIS A 22 9.67 -9.88 8.85
N PHE A 23 8.77 -9.88 7.87
CA PHE A 23 7.43 -10.49 7.98
C PHE A 23 7.24 -11.76 7.15
N GLY A 24 8.22 -12.16 6.34
CA GLY A 24 8.07 -13.26 5.37
C GLY A 24 7.75 -14.63 5.97
N GLN A 25 8.08 -14.85 7.26
CA GLN A 25 7.78 -16.09 7.98
C GLN A 25 6.37 -16.10 8.59
N SER A 26 5.79 -14.93 8.88
CA SER A 26 4.51 -14.79 9.60
C SER A 26 3.37 -14.32 8.70
N MET A 27 3.66 -13.71 7.56
CA MET A 27 2.68 -13.11 6.66
C MET A 27 2.95 -13.51 5.22
N ASN A 28 1.87 -13.75 4.46
CA ASN A 28 2.00 -14.02 3.03
C ASN A 28 2.47 -12.76 2.25
N LEU A 29 3.08 -12.99 1.09
CA LEU A 29 3.64 -11.94 0.25
C LEU A 29 2.61 -10.88 -0.19
N ALA A 30 1.34 -11.27 -0.36
CA ALA A 30 0.29 -10.32 -0.76
C ALA A 30 -0.01 -9.30 0.35
N ARG A 31 -0.02 -9.74 1.62
CA ARG A 31 -0.18 -8.86 2.78
C ARG A 31 1.02 -7.94 2.97
N ILE A 32 2.24 -8.47 2.80
CA ILE A 32 3.48 -7.68 2.88
C ILE A 32 3.50 -6.59 1.79
N LYS A 33 3.17 -6.94 0.55
CA LYS A 33 3.04 -5.97 -0.56
C LYS A 33 2.01 -4.88 -0.25
N LEU A 34 0.89 -5.25 0.36
CA LEU A 34 -0.15 -4.29 0.73
C LEU A 34 0.32 -3.33 1.83
N MET A 35 1.09 -3.80 2.82
CA MET A 35 1.65 -2.93 3.85
C MET A 35 2.64 -1.92 3.28
N ALA A 36 3.50 -2.32 2.34
CA ALA A 36 4.44 -1.40 1.69
C ALA A 36 3.71 -0.26 0.94
N LEU A 37 2.64 -0.62 0.21
CA LEU A 37 1.78 0.36 -0.48
C LEU A 37 1.04 1.28 0.51
N LEU A 38 0.55 0.73 1.62
CA LEU A 38 -0.16 1.49 2.64
C LEU A 38 0.77 2.47 3.36
N LEU A 39 2.00 2.07 3.69
CA LEU A 39 3.00 2.95 4.29
C LEU A 39 3.29 4.16 3.41
N HIS A 40 3.45 3.94 2.10
CA HIS A 40 3.60 5.02 1.14
C HIS A 40 2.38 5.94 1.09
N ALA A 41 1.17 5.36 1.00
CA ALA A 41 -0.07 6.12 0.98
C ALA A 41 -0.23 6.99 2.24
N LEU A 42 0.12 6.47 3.42
CA LEU A 42 0.09 7.21 4.68
C LEU A 42 1.04 8.41 4.67
N CYS A 43 2.27 8.25 4.16
CA CYS A 43 3.23 9.35 4.00
C CYS A 43 2.72 10.46 3.05
N VAL A 44 2.00 10.08 1.99
CA VAL A 44 1.50 11.04 0.98
C VAL A 44 0.23 11.76 1.44
N VAL A 45 -0.69 11.02 2.07
CA VAL A 45 -2.06 11.47 2.33
C VAL A 45 -2.20 12.14 3.70
N GLN A 46 -1.33 11.81 4.67
CA GLN A 46 -1.32 12.36 6.03
C GLN A 46 -2.70 12.41 6.73
N THR A 47 -3.68 11.61 6.28
CA THR A 47 -5.06 11.57 6.81
C THR A 47 -5.57 10.13 6.88
N VAL A 48 -6.49 9.87 7.80
CA VAL A 48 -6.91 8.51 8.22
C VAL A 48 -8.02 7.87 7.38
N SER A 49 -8.51 8.51 6.33
CA SER A 49 -9.64 7.95 5.55
C SER A 49 -9.17 6.89 4.54
N LEU A 50 -9.72 5.67 4.64
CA LEU A 50 -9.41 4.55 3.72
C LEU A 50 -9.59 4.91 2.24
N HIS A 51 -10.58 5.75 1.91
CA HIS A 51 -10.81 6.21 0.54
C HIS A 51 -9.65 7.03 -0.03
N LYS A 52 -9.07 7.93 0.77
CA LYS A 52 -7.90 8.72 0.36
C LYS A 52 -6.64 7.85 0.30
N LEU A 53 -6.52 6.86 1.18
CA LEU A 53 -5.42 5.89 1.14
C LEU A 53 -5.46 5.03 -0.12
N ALA A 54 -6.64 4.53 -0.49
CA ALA A 54 -6.84 3.76 -1.71
C ALA A 54 -6.50 4.58 -2.98
N ASP A 55 -6.86 5.86 -3.00
CA ASP A 55 -6.60 6.80 -4.11
C ASP A 55 -5.10 7.10 -4.29
N ALA A 56 -4.33 7.10 -3.20
CA ALA A 56 -2.91 7.44 -3.21
C ALA A 56 -1.98 6.22 -3.36
N MET A 57 -2.51 5.01 -3.44
CA MET A 57 -1.69 3.81 -3.67
C MET A 57 -1.09 3.85 -5.08
N PRO A 58 0.25 3.74 -5.25
CA PRO A 58 0.91 3.84 -6.55
C PRO A 58 0.77 2.53 -7.33
N THR A 59 -0.45 2.21 -7.76
CA THR A 59 -0.80 0.98 -8.50
C THR A 59 -1.69 1.31 -9.68
N ALA A 60 -1.58 0.55 -10.77
CA ALA A 60 -2.51 0.66 -11.91
C ALA A 60 -3.88 0.01 -11.66
N VAL A 61 -4.13 -0.52 -10.45
CA VAL A 61 -5.37 -1.19 -10.08
C VAL A 61 -6.43 -0.15 -9.72
N ASP A 62 -7.67 -0.44 -10.08
CA ASP A 62 -8.83 0.40 -9.76
C ASP A 62 -8.93 0.75 -8.26
N LYS A 63 -9.40 1.96 -7.97
CA LYS A 63 -9.47 2.51 -6.61
C LYS A 63 -10.36 1.66 -5.70
N ASP A 64 -11.51 1.19 -6.19
CA ASP A 64 -12.44 0.41 -5.38
C ASP A 64 -11.87 -0.98 -5.07
N SER A 65 -11.08 -1.52 -5.99
CA SER A 65 -10.30 -2.73 -5.74
C SER A 65 -9.26 -2.52 -4.63
N ASN A 66 -8.56 -1.39 -4.60
CA ASN A 66 -7.62 -1.05 -3.52
C ASN A 66 -8.34 -0.81 -2.19
N LEU A 67 -9.48 -0.13 -2.20
CA LEU A 67 -10.31 0.07 -1.01
C LEU A 67 -10.74 -1.26 -0.40
N ARG A 68 -11.23 -2.20 -1.22
CA ARG A 68 -11.63 -3.53 -0.77
C ARG A 68 -10.46 -4.34 -0.20
N ARG A 69 -9.26 -4.20 -0.78
CA ARG A 69 -8.03 -4.83 -0.25
C ARG A 69 -7.67 -4.27 1.13
N LEU A 70 -7.75 -2.96 1.32
CA LEU A 70 -7.52 -2.31 2.62
C LEU A 70 -8.54 -2.76 3.66
N GLN A 71 -9.83 -2.76 3.32
CA GLN A 71 -10.90 -3.23 4.22
C GLN A 71 -10.67 -4.68 4.66
N ARG A 72 -10.31 -5.57 3.73
CA ARG A 72 -9.99 -6.97 4.03
C ARG A 72 -8.72 -7.16 4.84
N PHE A 73 -7.77 -6.25 4.72
CA PHE A 73 -6.52 -6.29 5.47
C PHE A 73 -6.73 -5.91 6.95
N PHE A 74 -7.61 -4.94 7.20
CA PHE A 74 -7.97 -4.52 8.56
C PHE A 74 -9.09 -5.35 9.18
N ALA A 75 -9.93 -6.00 8.36
CA ALA A 75 -10.86 -7.00 8.84
C ALA A 75 -10.07 -8.19 9.42
N LYS A 76 -10.52 -8.66 10.59
CA LYS A 76 -9.93 -9.76 11.37
C LYS A 76 -9.54 -10.97 10.49
#